data_AF-A0A0G1XNP5-F1
#
_entry.id   AF-A0A0G1XNP5-F1
#
_cell.length_a   1.000
_cell.length_b   1.000
_cell.length_c   1.000
_cell.angle_alpha   90.00
_cell.angle_beta   90.00
_cell.angle_gamma   90.00
#
_symmetry.space_group_name_H-M   'P 1'
#
loop_
_entity.id
_entity.type
_entity.pdbx_description
1 polymer ?
#
loop_
_entity_poly.entity_id
_entity_poly.type
_entity_poly.pdbx_seq_one_letter_code
_entity_poly.pdbx_strand_id
1 'polypeptide(L)' 'MTTAEKNKKLGNLVEQKILEFFGDPDAGLDLKRSFVTELRKRMAKKQKLTSHAQVLRKYGLR' A
#
# COMPACT_ATOMS: atom_id res chain seq x y z
N MET A 1 -13.73 4.39 -26.30
CA MET A 1 -13.10 3.63 -25.19
C MET A 1 -11.96 2.79 -25.74
N THR A 2 -10.76 2.96 -25.18
CA THR A 2 -9.58 2.16 -25.50
C THR A 2 -9.68 0.75 -24.91
N THR A 3 -8.87 -0.18 -25.39
CA THR A 3 -8.79 -1.54 -24.82
C THR A 3 -8.39 -1.52 -23.34
N ALA A 4 -7.50 -0.59 -22.95
CA ALA A 4 -7.07 -0.42 -21.56
C ALA A 4 -8.24 -0.01 -20.65
N GLU A 5 -9.10 0.90 -21.11
CA GLU A 5 -10.29 1.32 -20.36
C GLU A 5 -11.30 0.18 -20.20
N LYS A 6 -11.46 -0.66 -21.23
CA LYS A 6 -12.34 -1.84 -21.18
C LYS A 6 -11.83 -2.87 -20.16
N ASN A 7 -10.53 -3.15 -20.17
CA ASN A 7 -9.91 -4.08 -19.22
C ASN A 7 -10.01 -3.56 -17.78
N LYS A 8 -9.81 -2.25 -17.56
CA LYS A 8 -9.99 -1.63 -16.25
C LYS A 8 -11.43 -1.76 -15.76
N LYS A 9 -12.42 -1.51 -16.63
CA LYS A 9 -13.84 -1.67 -16.28
C LYS A 9 -14.18 -3.11 -15.91
N LEU A 10 -13.66 -4.08 -16.67
CA LEU A 10 -13.87 -5.51 -16.37
C LEU A 10 -13.21 -5.90 -15.04
N GLY A 11 -11.98 -5.44 -14.79
CA GLY A 11 -11.28 -5.69 -13.53
C GLY A 11 -12.07 -5.19 -12.32
N ASN A 12 -12.59 -3.96 -12.39
CA ASN A 12 -13.42 -3.40 -11.33
C ASN A 12 -14.71 -4.22 -11.09
N LEU A 13 -15.34 -4.73 -12.16
CA LEU A 13 -16.54 -5.57 -12.03
C LEU A 13 -16.22 -6.91 -11.35
N VAL A 14 -15.08 -7.52 -11.70
CA VAL A 14 -14.62 -8.76 -11.06
C VAL A 14 -14.31 -8.52 -9.59
N GLU A 15 -13.60 -7.45 -9.25
CA GLU A 15 -13.27 -7.08 -7.86
C GLU A 15 -14.54 -6.84 -7.03
N GLN A 16 -15.51 -6.09 -7.55
CA GLN A 16 -16.80 -5.89 -6.89
C GLN A 16 -17.50 -7.21 -6.59
N LYS A 17 -17.52 -8.13 -7.56
CA LYS A 17 -18.13 -9.45 -7.34
C LYS A 17 -17.38 -10.27 -6.30
N ILE A 18 -16.06 -10.26 -6.30
CA ILE A 18 -15.26 -10.93 -5.27
C ILE A 18 -15.61 -10.37 -3.88
N LEU A 19 -15.68 -9.05 -3.72
CA LEU A 19 -16.05 -8.41 -2.45
C LEU A 19 -17.49 -8.71 -2.03
N GLU A 20 -18.45 -8.77 -2.96
CA GLU A 20 -19.83 -9.17 -2.65
C GLU A 20 -19.92 -10.62 -2.13
N PHE A 21 -19.14 -11.53 -2.70
CA PHE A 21 -19.19 -12.96 -2.34
C PHE A 21 -18.40 -13.28 -1.07
N PHE A 22 -17.22 -12.69 -0.91
CA PHE A 22 -16.27 -13.06 0.14
C PHE A 22 -16.15 -12.01 1.24
N GLY A 23 -16.73 -10.83 1.05
CA GLY A 23 -16.55 -9.69 1.93
C GLY A 23 -15.20 -9.00 1.73
N ASP A 24 -15.00 -7.93 2.49
CA ASP A 24 -13.70 -7.26 2.58
C ASP A 24 -12.75 -8.10 3.45
N PRO A 25 -11.65 -8.64 2.91
CA PRO A 25 -10.70 -9.43 3.68
C PRO A 25 -10.02 -8.62 4.80
N ASP A 26 -10.01 -7.29 4.67
CA ASP A 26 -9.44 -6.38 5.66
C ASP A 26 -10.48 -5.85 6.65
N ALA A 27 -11.74 -6.30 6.57
CA ALA A 27 -12.79 -5.90 7.49
C ALA A 27 -12.38 -6.17 8.95
N GLY A 28 -12.37 -5.11 9.76
CA GLY A 28 -11.99 -5.19 11.18
C GLY A 28 -10.49 -5.17 11.45
N LEU A 29 -9.63 -5.08 10.42
CA LEU A 29 -8.19 -4.86 10.56
C LEU A 29 -7.85 -3.37 10.76
N ASP A 30 -8.53 -2.74 11.71
CA ASP A 30 -8.30 -1.33 12.03
C ASP A 30 -6.90 -1.12 12.62
N LEU A 31 -6.17 -0.16 12.06
CA LEU A 31 -4.91 0.27 12.64
C LEU A 31 -5.16 0.98 13.96
N LYS A 32 -4.39 0.61 14.99
CA LYS A 32 -4.40 1.32 16.28
C LYS A 32 -4.22 2.83 16.04
N ARG A 33 -5.03 3.66 16.71
CA ARG A 33 -4.97 5.13 16.56
C ARG A 33 -3.55 5.68 16.73
N SER A 34 -2.80 5.17 17.70
CA SER A 34 -1.40 5.55 17.94
C SER A 34 -0.50 5.28 16.73
N PHE A 35 -0.70 4.15 16.05
CA PHE A 35 0.03 3.80 14.84
C PHE A 35 -0.32 4.75 13.69
N VAL A 36 -1.62 5.04 13.49
CA VAL A 36 -2.07 5.99 12.45
C VAL A 36 -1.51 7.39 12.68
N THR A 37 -1.48 7.86 13.94
CA THR A 37 -0.90 9.16 14.29
C THR A 37 0.59 9.22 13.96
N GLU A 38 1.36 8.19 14.31
CA GLU A 38 2.79 8.13 14.03
C GLU A 38 3.06 8.03 12.52
N LEU A 39 2.27 7.23 11.80
CA LEU A 39 2.38 7.10 10.34
C LEU A 39 2.18 8.46 9.66
N ARG A 40 1.13 9.20 10.03
CA ARG A 40 0.87 10.55 9.50
C ARG A 40 2.03 11.51 9.79
N LYS A 41 2.59 11.48 11.00
CA LYS A 41 3.77 12.29 11.37
C LYS A 41 4.99 11.98 10.50
N ARG A 42 5.20 10.70 10.17
CA ARG A 42 6.30 10.27 9.30
C ARG A 42 6.10 10.66 7.85
N MET A 43 4.88 10.50 7.33
CA MET A 43 4.55 10.88 5.95
C MET A 43 4.63 12.39 5.71
N ALA A 44 4.33 13.20 6.73
CA ALA A 44 4.50 14.65 6.66
C ALA A 44 5.97 15.09 6.53
N LYS A 45 6.94 14.24 6.91
CA LYS A 45 8.36 14.53 6.73
C LYS A 45 8.80 14.11 5.33
N LYS A 46 9.59 14.96 4.67
CA LYS A 46 10.23 14.62 3.39
C LYS A 46 11.03 13.31 3.57
N GLN A 47 10.65 12.28 2.82
CA GLN A 47 11.36 11.00 2.87
C GLN A 47 12.82 11.21 2.46
N LYS A 48 13.73 10.72 3.29
CA LYS A 48 15.15 10.65 2.96
C LYS A 48 15.40 9.31 2.27
N LEU A 49 15.74 9.38 0.99
CA LEU A 49 16.26 8.21 0.29
C LEU A 49 17.68 7.96 0.81
N THR A 50 17.95 6.72 1.18
CA THR A 50 19.29 6.27 1.59
C THR A 50 19.82 5.39 0.46
N SER A 51 21.07 5.59 0.04
CA SER A 51 21.64 4.79 -1.04
C SER A 51 21.86 3.35 -0.58
N HIS A 52 21.83 2.40 -1.53
CA HIS A 52 22.07 1.00 -1.22
C HIS A 52 23.42 0.78 -0.51
N ALA A 53 24.49 1.44 -0.97
CA ALA A 53 25.80 1.40 -0.32
C ALA A 53 25.79 1.90 1.13
N GLN A 54 25.01 2.94 1.44
CA GLN A 54 24.84 3.42 2.81
C GLN A 54 24.09 2.41 3.68
N VAL A 55 23.11 1.69 3.12
CA VAL A 55 22.38 0.62 3.80
C VAL A 55 23.31 -0.55 4.10
N LEU A 56 24.06 -1.03 3.11
CA LEU A 56 25.04 -2.13 3.25
C LEU A 56 26.05 -1.83 4.37
N ARG A 57 26.66 -0.65 4.35
CA ARG A 57 27.60 -0.20 5.39
C ARG A 57 26.98 -0.15 6.79
N LYS A 58 25.71 0.28 6.91
CA LYS A 58 25.01 0.36 8.20
C LYS A 58 24.77 -1.03 8.81
N TYR A 59 24.51 -2.04 7.98
CA TYR A 59 24.20 -3.40 8.42
C TYR A 59 25.40 -4.36 8.34
N GLY A 60 26.62 -3.86 8.12
CA GLY A 60 27.84 -4.67 8.11
C GLY A 60 27.96 -5.62 6.92
N LEU A 61 27.16 -5.40 5.87
CA LEU A 61 27.25 -6.13 4.61
C LEU A 61 28.22 -5.36 3.72
N ARG A 62 29.26 -6.02 3.22
CA ARG A 62 30.22 -5.46 2.25
C ARG A 62 29.73 -5.70 0.83
#